data_AF-A0AAF3EPK1-F1
#
_entry.id   AF-A0AAF3EPK1-F1
#
_cell.length_a   1.000
_cell.length_b   1.000
_cell.length_c   1.000
_cell.angle_alpha   90.00
_cell.angle_beta   90.00
_cell.angle_gamma   90.00
#
_symmetry.space_group_name_H-M   'P 1'
#
loop_
_entity.id
_entity.type
_entity.pdbx_description
1 polymer ?
#
loop_
_entity_poly.entity_id
_entity_poly.type
_entity_poly.pdbx_seq_one_letter_code
_entity_poly.pdbx_strand_id
1 'polypeptide(L)'
;MEIKLYVHLRDDTGDVGGFKTFTFGATSTVDDLMGQIRDVFHIPLQHQEVYLVRAGTETKNETLEQLKSGTLQEVKVTNKSNIYVKHADLPQYLQYKACVENAKKLKGEEQTSNAEDAIKLHMRLMEKEKVTKYNVKCHHYGATSARPKGMPLQIREFYIYKLLELIDVGPHSQFILPNKCAGSKTSMYIATKWNDDFVSIKEEENVSVEVLVQLLLLAAFLFINDLNQDNCGHWKGTKDAAIVDFDPSTNEVENLLVSREYDTIREEAPRLSVSTLNAGGFEEGTLPPPKIIVDMREFNSELPTILYKKGYDVVAATLEVGDYVLSPGMTVERKALDDLTQSLQSGRVFKQTEQMLRHYGSAFLLIESNMRFELKIVNGGPFQVY
;
A
#
# COMPACT_ATOMS: atom_id res chain seq x y z
N MET A 1 12.16 13.69 -41.16
CA MET A 1 10.78 13.88 -41.63
C MET A 1 9.86 13.42 -40.52
N GLU A 2 8.89 14.23 -40.12
CA GLU A 2 7.99 13.96 -38.99
C GLU A 2 6.62 13.52 -39.53
N ILE A 3 6.09 12.41 -38.99
CA ILE A 3 4.81 11.82 -39.41
C ILE A 3 3.77 12.00 -38.30
N LYS A 4 2.69 12.74 -38.56
CA LYS A 4 1.57 12.93 -37.62
C LYS A 4 0.40 12.03 -38.00
N LEU A 5 0.05 11.10 -37.12
CA LEU A 5 -0.99 10.10 -37.37
C LEU A 5 -2.21 10.31 -36.49
N TYR A 6 -3.38 10.14 -37.11
CA TYR A 6 -4.67 10.18 -36.41
C TYR A 6 -5.16 8.74 -36.21
N VAL A 7 -5.18 8.31 -34.95
CA VAL A 7 -5.53 6.94 -34.57
C VAL A 7 -6.91 6.94 -33.95
N HIS A 8 -7.79 6.08 -34.45
CA HIS A 8 -9.13 5.84 -33.90
C HIS A 8 -9.22 4.45 -33.27
N LEU A 9 -9.90 4.37 -32.13
CA LEU A 9 -10.33 3.10 -31.55
C LEU A 9 -11.67 2.71 -32.15
N ARG A 10 -11.80 1.45 -32.58
CA ARG A 10 -13.08 0.85 -32.94
C ARG A 10 -13.31 -0.40 -32.12
N ASP A 11 -14.52 -0.55 -31.61
CA ASP A 11 -14.98 -1.81 -31.06
C ASP A 11 -15.39 -2.80 -32.16
N ASP A 12 -15.79 -4.01 -31.77
CA ASP A 12 -16.19 -5.07 -32.71
C ASP A 12 -17.46 -4.74 -33.50
N THR A 13 -18.23 -3.75 -33.06
CA THR A 13 -19.40 -3.23 -33.77
C THR A 13 -19.06 -2.09 -34.75
N GLY A 14 -17.81 -1.60 -34.71
CA GLY A 14 -17.30 -0.55 -35.60
C GLY A 14 -17.55 0.87 -35.09
N ASP A 15 -18.05 1.03 -33.86
CA ASP A 15 -18.30 2.33 -33.26
C ASP A 15 -16.98 2.95 -32.75
N VAL A 16 -16.85 4.26 -32.93
CA VAL A 16 -15.62 5.00 -32.60
C VAL A 16 -15.61 5.34 -31.11
N GLY A 17 -14.81 4.60 -30.32
CA GLY A 17 -14.71 4.78 -28.86
C GLY A 17 -13.79 5.91 -28.41
N GLY A 18 -12.86 6.38 -29.26
CA GLY A 18 -11.91 7.44 -28.95
C GLY A 18 -10.90 7.70 -30.07
N PHE A 19 -10.18 8.83 -30.02
CA PHE A 19 -9.13 9.16 -30.98
C PHE A 19 -7.95 9.90 -30.32
N LYS A 20 -6.76 9.78 -30.91
CA LYS A 20 -5.58 10.57 -30.51
C LYS A 20 -4.62 10.76 -31.68
N THR A 21 -3.91 11.89 -31.65
CA THR A 21 -2.86 12.19 -32.63
C THR A 21 -1.50 11.83 -32.06
N PHE A 22 -0.70 11.09 -32.83
CA PHE A 22 0.66 10.71 -32.49
C PHE A 22 1.66 11.29 -33.49
N THR A 23 2.91 11.43 -33.06
CA THR A 23 3.97 11.99 -33.90
C THR A 23 5.16 11.05 -33.91
N PHE A 24 5.62 10.68 -35.11
CA PHE A 24 6.65 9.66 -35.33
C PHE A 24 7.80 10.20 -36.17
N GLY A 25 8.98 9.64 -35.96
CA GLY A 25 10.18 9.93 -36.74
C GLY A 25 10.21 9.17 -38.07
N ALA A 26 11.18 9.51 -38.92
CA ALA A 26 11.34 8.89 -40.23
C ALA A 26 11.67 7.37 -40.18
N THR A 27 12.29 6.92 -39.08
CA THR A 27 12.70 5.53 -38.86
C THR A 27 11.75 4.77 -37.94
N SER A 28 10.63 5.38 -37.53
CA SER A 28 9.68 4.73 -36.62
C SER A 28 9.00 3.54 -37.27
N THR A 29 8.77 2.52 -36.45
CA THR A 29 8.22 1.22 -36.85
C THR A 29 6.75 1.07 -36.49
N VAL A 30 6.11 0.01 -37.02
CA VAL A 30 4.78 -0.41 -36.56
C VAL A 30 4.80 -0.76 -35.08
N ASP A 31 5.90 -1.33 -34.56
CA ASP A 31 6.04 -1.65 -33.13
C ASP A 31 6.08 -0.38 -32.27
N ASP A 32 6.72 0.70 -32.75
CA ASP A 32 6.71 2.00 -32.05
C ASP A 32 5.29 2.59 -31.99
N LEU A 33 4.51 2.42 -33.07
CA LEU A 33 3.11 2.82 -33.12
C LEU A 33 2.26 1.99 -32.14
N MET A 34 2.42 0.67 -32.13
CA MET A 34 1.73 -0.21 -31.20
C MET A 34 2.12 0.04 -29.74
N GLY A 35 3.39 0.40 -29.49
CA GLY A 35 3.90 0.84 -28.19
C GLY A 35 3.22 2.13 -27.73
N GLN A 36 3.12 3.13 -28.61
CA GLN A 36 2.37 4.37 -28.31
C GLN A 36 0.88 4.10 -28.06
N ILE A 37 0.26 3.20 -28.83
CA ILE A 37 -1.13 2.79 -28.60
C ILE A 37 -1.28 2.10 -27.24
N ARG A 38 -0.33 1.23 -26.87
CA ARG A 38 -0.30 0.60 -25.54
C ARG A 38 -0.15 1.65 -24.45
N ASP A 39 0.75 2.61 -24.61
CA ASP A 39 1.06 3.56 -23.54
C ASP A 39 0.00 4.65 -23.38
N VAL A 40 -0.77 4.92 -24.43
CA VAL A 40 -1.78 6.01 -24.45
C VAL A 40 -3.21 5.52 -24.35
N PHE A 41 -3.52 4.35 -24.92
CA PHE A 41 -4.85 3.74 -24.86
C PHE A 41 -4.88 2.50 -23.97
N HIS A 42 -3.75 2.08 -23.42
CA HIS A 42 -3.66 0.99 -22.43
C HIS A 42 -4.17 -0.36 -22.95
N ILE A 43 -4.08 -0.55 -24.27
CA ILE A 43 -4.40 -1.82 -24.95
C ILE A 43 -3.11 -2.65 -25.00
N PRO A 44 -3.01 -3.82 -24.35
CA PRO A 44 -1.81 -4.64 -24.44
C PRO A 44 -1.55 -5.10 -25.88
N LEU A 45 -0.28 -5.23 -26.27
CA LEU A 45 0.13 -5.54 -27.66
C LEU A 45 -0.58 -6.78 -28.23
N GLN A 46 -0.80 -7.82 -27.41
CA GLN A 46 -1.47 -9.06 -27.79
C GLN A 46 -2.96 -8.90 -28.15
N HIS A 47 -3.58 -7.79 -27.74
CA HIS A 47 -4.97 -7.45 -28.03
C HIS A 47 -5.10 -6.37 -29.10
N GLN A 48 -3.99 -5.83 -29.61
CA GLN A 48 -4.02 -4.80 -30.64
C GLN A 48 -4.02 -5.42 -32.04
N GLU A 49 -5.04 -5.12 -32.83
CA GLU A 49 -5.02 -5.30 -34.27
C GLU A 49 -5.07 -3.93 -34.96
N VAL A 50 -3.94 -3.51 -35.51
CA VAL A 50 -3.79 -2.20 -36.14
C VAL A 50 -4.04 -2.30 -37.64
N TYR A 51 -4.90 -1.43 -38.15
CA TYR A 51 -5.32 -1.37 -39.55
C TYR A 51 -5.07 0.03 -40.12
N LEU A 52 -4.49 0.08 -41.31
CA LEU A 52 -4.40 1.28 -42.11
C LEU A 52 -5.62 1.37 -43.03
N VAL A 53 -6.31 2.51 -42.99
CA VAL A 53 -7.44 2.78 -43.89
C VAL A 53 -6.90 3.21 -45.24
N ARG A 54 -7.20 2.43 -46.28
CA ARG A 54 -6.98 2.81 -47.68
C ARG A 54 -8.28 3.38 -48.22
N ALA A 55 -8.23 4.64 -48.64
CA ALA A 55 -9.39 5.29 -49.27
C ALA A 55 -9.71 4.60 -50.60
N GLY A 56 -10.86 3.94 -50.67
CA GLY A 56 -11.49 3.62 -51.95
C GLY A 56 -12.03 4.91 -52.58
N THR A 57 -11.88 5.05 -53.88
CA THR A 57 -12.57 6.09 -54.64
C THR A 57 -14.08 5.88 -54.47
N GLU A 58 -14.76 6.85 -53.85
CA GLU A 58 -16.21 6.91 -53.58
C GLU A 58 -16.71 6.22 -52.29
N THR A 59 -16.71 7.02 -51.22
CA THR A 59 -17.63 7.12 -50.04
C THR A 59 -18.24 5.90 -49.33
N LYS A 60 -18.03 4.64 -49.72
CA LYS A 60 -18.47 3.47 -48.91
C LYS A 60 -17.54 2.25 -48.90
N ASN A 61 -16.41 2.26 -49.60
CA ASN A 61 -15.47 1.14 -49.61
C ASN A 61 -14.12 1.53 -49.02
N GLU A 62 -14.07 1.72 -47.70
CA GLU A 62 -12.80 1.74 -46.97
C GLU A 62 -12.22 0.32 -46.95
N THR A 63 -11.01 0.14 -47.47
CA THR A 63 -10.30 -1.14 -47.34
C THR A 63 -9.33 -1.03 -46.18
N LEU A 64 -9.40 -2.00 -45.25
CA LEU A 64 -8.55 -2.07 -44.07
C LEU A 64 -7.38 -3.00 -44.34
N GLU A 65 -6.17 -2.47 -44.30
CA GLU A 65 -4.93 -3.23 -44.43
C GLU A 65 -4.30 -3.42 -43.06
N GLN A 66 -4.18 -4.67 -42.58
CA GLN A 66 -3.60 -4.95 -41.27
C GLN A 66 -2.09 -4.69 -41.28
N LEU A 67 -1.62 -3.88 -40.32
CA LEU A 67 -0.20 -3.60 -40.10
C LEU A 67 0.35 -4.62 -39.11
N LYS A 68 1.39 -5.37 -39.50
CA LYS A 68 2.01 -6.41 -38.65
C LYS A 68 3.45 -6.11 -38.25
N SER A 69 4.25 -5.53 -39.14
CA SER A 69 5.67 -5.22 -38.91
C SER A 69 6.21 -4.27 -40.00
N GLY A 70 7.44 -3.80 -39.84
CA GLY A 70 8.12 -2.91 -40.79
C GLY A 70 8.15 -1.45 -40.32
N THR A 71 8.83 -0.60 -41.09
CA THR A 71 8.85 0.85 -40.85
C THR A 71 7.55 1.50 -41.32
N LEU A 72 7.12 2.59 -40.68
CA LEU A 72 5.92 3.33 -41.10
C LEU A 72 6.02 3.82 -42.56
N GLN A 73 7.23 4.07 -43.05
CA GLN A 73 7.48 4.44 -44.44
C GLN A 73 7.26 3.25 -45.40
N GLU A 74 7.76 2.06 -45.06
CA GLU A 74 7.59 0.84 -45.88
C GLU A 74 6.13 0.45 -46.03
N VAL A 75 5.34 0.56 -44.96
CA VAL A 75 3.89 0.31 -44.99
C VAL A 75 3.08 1.47 -45.58
N LYS A 76 3.75 2.51 -46.09
CA LYS A 76 3.15 3.69 -46.75
C LYS A 76 2.16 4.45 -45.85
N VAL A 77 2.50 4.59 -44.57
CA VAL A 77 1.79 5.42 -43.60
C VAL A 77 2.27 6.87 -43.75
N THR A 78 1.34 7.82 -43.84
CA THR A 78 1.62 9.24 -44.10
C THR A 78 0.79 10.14 -43.18
N ASN A 79 1.02 11.45 -43.21
CA ASN A 79 0.24 12.44 -42.43
C ASN A 79 -1.26 12.50 -42.77
N LYS A 80 -1.67 11.86 -43.87
CA LYS A 80 -3.07 11.76 -44.31
C LYS A 80 -3.69 10.40 -44.01
N SER A 81 -2.95 9.50 -43.37
CA SER A 81 -3.39 8.15 -43.05
C SER A 81 -4.26 8.15 -41.80
N ASN A 82 -5.39 7.48 -41.86
CA ASN A 82 -6.18 7.11 -40.69
C ASN A 82 -5.79 5.69 -40.27
N ILE A 83 -5.54 5.51 -38.98
CA ILE A 83 -5.22 4.21 -38.39
C ILE A 83 -6.38 3.79 -37.49
N TYR A 84 -6.87 2.58 -37.68
CA TYR A 84 -7.87 1.95 -36.82
C TYR A 84 -7.24 0.87 -35.97
N VAL A 85 -7.57 0.85 -34.69
CA VAL A 85 -7.17 -0.21 -33.78
C VAL A 85 -8.43 -0.97 -33.39
N LYS A 86 -8.53 -2.22 -33.83
CA LYS A 86 -9.44 -3.17 -33.19
C LYS A 86 -8.74 -3.73 -31.97
N HIS A 87 -9.48 -3.80 -30.87
CA HIS A 87 -8.98 -4.32 -29.61
C HIS A 87 -9.76 -5.60 -29.26
N ALA A 88 -9.45 -6.69 -29.96
CA ALA A 88 -10.21 -7.93 -29.83
C ALA A 88 -10.26 -8.37 -28.36
N ASP A 89 -11.48 -8.39 -27.81
CA ASP A 89 -11.88 -8.93 -26.52
C ASP A 89 -10.90 -8.64 -25.37
N LEU A 90 -10.89 -7.40 -24.87
CA LEU A 90 -10.36 -7.16 -23.53
C LEU A 90 -11.20 -8.02 -22.56
N PRO A 91 -10.63 -9.01 -21.83
CA PRO A 91 -11.42 -9.89 -20.96
C PRO A 91 -12.24 -9.09 -19.93
N GLN A 92 -11.69 -7.96 -19.51
CA GLN A 92 -12.33 -7.01 -18.59
C GLN A 92 -13.54 -6.29 -19.22
N TYR A 93 -13.50 -6.00 -20.52
CA TYR A 93 -14.62 -5.41 -21.26
C TYR A 93 -15.76 -6.42 -21.46
N LEU A 94 -15.43 -7.67 -21.75
CA LEU A 94 -16.42 -8.76 -21.82
C LEU A 94 -17.10 -8.99 -20.47
N GLN A 95 -16.33 -8.99 -19.37
CA GLN A 95 -16.87 -9.05 -18.02
C GLN A 95 -17.78 -7.87 -17.70
N TYR A 96 -17.34 -6.64 -18.02
CA TYR A 96 -18.16 -5.43 -17.85
C TYR A 96 -19.50 -5.56 -18.58
N LYS A 97 -19.46 -5.95 -19.85
CA LYS A 97 -20.66 -6.11 -20.68
C LYS A 97 -21.62 -7.15 -20.10
N ALA A 98 -21.10 -8.27 -19.59
CA ALA A 98 -21.91 -9.29 -18.92
C ALA A 98 -22.59 -8.76 -17.65
N CYS A 99 -21.85 -8.05 -16.78
CA CYS A 99 -22.40 -7.43 -15.57
C CYS A 99 -23.52 -6.43 -15.90
N VAL A 100 -23.32 -5.57 -16.91
CA VAL A 100 -24.35 -4.62 -17.37
C VAL A 100 -25.61 -5.32 -17.86
N GLU A 101 -25.46 -6.37 -18.67
CA GLU A 101 -26.61 -7.12 -19.19
C GLU A 101 -27.36 -7.87 -18.08
N ASN A 102 -26.65 -8.42 -17.10
CA ASN A 102 -27.25 -9.06 -15.93
C ASN A 102 -27.97 -8.05 -15.04
N ALA A 103 -27.41 -6.87 -14.81
CA ALA A 103 -28.05 -5.80 -14.03
C ALA A 103 -29.35 -5.27 -14.67
N LYS A 104 -29.50 -5.37 -16.00
CA LYS A 104 -30.75 -5.03 -16.69
C LYS A 104 -31.82 -6.11 -16.57
N LYS A 105 -31.42 -7.38 -16.45
CA LYS A 105 -32.32 -8.55 -16.50
C LYS A 105 -32.75 -9.04 -15.12
N LEU A 106 -31.83 -9.04 -14.15
CA LEU A 106 -32.04 -9.55 -12.80
C LEU A 106 -32.68 -8.48 -11.90
N LYS A 107 -33.22 -8.88 -10.74
CA LYS A 107 -33.86 -7.98 -9.75
C LYS A 107 -33.35 -8.27 -8.34
N GLY A 108 -33.40 -7.26 -7.47
CA GLY A 108 -33.02 -7.41 -6.06
C GLY A 108 -31.51 -7.34 -5.84
N GLU A 109 -30.98 -8.13 -4.89
CA GLU A 109 -29.57 -8.09 -4.50
C GLU A 109 -28.60 -8.39 -5.66
N GLU A 110 -28.97 -9.32 -6.55
CA GLU A 110 -28.17 -9.66 -7.73
C GLU A 110 -28.07 -8.49 -8.72
N GLN A 111 -29.12 -7.68 -8.85
CA GLN A 111 -29.09 -6.48 -9.68
C GLN A 111 -28.11 -5.45 -9.14
N THR A 112 -28.14 -5.22 -7.83
CA THR A 112 -27.23 -4.28 -7.15
C THR A 112 -25.79 -4.74 -7.26
N SER A 113 -25.50 -6.02 -7.00
CA SER A 113 -24.15 -6.59 -7.12
C SER A 113 -23.61 -6.47 -8.55
N ASN A 114 -24.40 -6.84 -9.56
CA ASN A 114 -23.97 -6.73 -10.96
C ASN A 114 -23.78 -5.25 -11.38
N ALA A 115 -24.58 -4.31 -10.85
CA ALA A 115 -24.40 -2.90 -11.12
C ALA A 115 -23.12 -2.34 -10.48
N GLU A 116 -22.82 -2.72 -9.24
CA GLU A 116 -21.57 -2.33 -8.56
C GLU A 116 -20.34 -2.88 -9.27
N ASP A 117 -20.36 -4.15 -9.67
CA ASP A 117 -19.25 -4.77 -10.38
C ASP A 117 -19.09 -4.20 -11.79
N ALA A 118 -20.19 -3.89 -12.48
CA ALA A 118 -20.15 -3.15 -13.75
C ALA A 118 -19.52 -1.77 -13.57
N ILE A 119 -19.82 -1.04 -12.49
CA ILE A 119 -19.20 0.26 -12.20
C ILE A 119 -17.69 0.10 -11.94
N LYS A 120 -17.27 -0.87 -11.13
CA LYS A 120 -15.85 -1.14 -10.85
C LYS A 120 -15.08 -1.47 -12.14
N LEU A 121 -15.63 -2.37 -12.97
CA LEU A 121 -15.03 -2.75 -14.23
C LEU A 121 -15.02 -1.58 -15.23
N HIS A 122 -16.09 -0.78 -15.28
CA HIS A 122 -16.14 0.43 -16.11
C HIS A 122 -15.11 1.47 -15.69
N MET A 123 -14.96 1.73 -14.39
CA MET A 123 -13.95 2.66 -13.86
C MET A 123 -12.53 2.17 -14.20
N ARG A 124 -12.29 0.86 -14.10
CA ARG A 124 -11.03 0.21 -14.48
C ARG A 124 -10.76 0.30 -15.99
N LEU A 125 -11.79 0.15 -16.84
CA LEU A 125 -11.71 0.26 -18.31
C LEU A 125 -11.54 1.70 -18.81
N MET A 126 -12.14 2.66 -18.12
CA MET A 126 -12.10 4.09 -18.48
C MET A 126 -10.88 4.81 -17.91
N GLU A 127 -9.99 4.09 -17.22
CA GLU A 127 -8.84 4.63 -16.47
C GLU A 127 -9.15 5.93 -15.72
N LYS A 128 -10.36 6.03 -15.17
CA LYS A 128 -10.64 7.05 -14.16
C LYS A 128 -10.06 6.57 -12.85
N GLU A 129 -8.74 6.75 -12.79
CA GLU A 129 -7.80 6.42 -11.71
C GLU A 129 -7.77 4.94 -11.32
N LYS A 130 -6.58 4.47 -10.90
CA LYS A 130 -6.47 3.31 -10.00
C LYS A 130 -7.57 3.46 -8.96
N VAL A 131 -8.48 2.48 -8.83
CA VAL A 131 -9.61 2.60 -7.89
C VAL A 131 -9.04 2.98 -6.55
N THR A 132 -9.23 4.25 -6.20
CA THR A 132 -8.57 4.83 -5.07
C THR A 132 -9.50 4.59 -3.90
N LYS A 133 -9.07 3.72 -3.00
CA LYS A 133 -9.79 3.42 -1.77
C LYS A 133 -9.42 4.49 -0.75
N TYR A 134 -10.43 4.91 0.00
CA TYR A 134 -10.29 5.89 1.08
C TYR A 134 -10.88 5.31 2.35
N ASN A 135 -10.21 5.56 3.48
CA ASN A 135 -10.80 5.34 4.80
C ASN A 135 -10.69 6.64 5.59
N VAL A 136 -11.80 7.05 6.22
CA VAL A 136 -11.86 8.28 7.00
C VAL A 136 -12.28 7.93 8.41
N LYS A 137 -11.33 7.99 9.35
CA LYS A 137 -11.59 7.84 10.78
C LYS A 137 -11.85 9.18 11.42
N CYS A 138 -12.82 9.22 12.33
CA CYS A 138 -13.18 10.41 13.10
C CYS A 138 -12.83 10.21 14.59
N HIS A 139 -11.99 11.08 15.12
CA HIS A 139 -11.71 11.17 16.56
C HIS A 139 -12.55 12.29 17.17
N HIS A 140 -13.56 11.94 17.95
CA HIS A 140 -14.41 12.90 18.67
C HIS A 140 -13.80 13.30 20.00
N TYR A 141 -13.78 14.59 20.30
CA TYR A 141 -13.57 15.10 21.66
C TYR A 141 -14.89 15.06 22.46
N GLY A 142 -14.91 14.37 23.60
CA GLY A 142 -16.03 14.34 24.54
C GLY A 142 -16.90 13.06 24.50
N ALA A 143 -17.61 12.79 25.61
CA ALA A 143 -18.41 11.59 25.81
C ALA A 143 -19.54 11.43 24.76
N THR A 144 -19.77 10.20 24.30
CA THR A 144 -20.96 9.82 23.53
C THR A 144 -21.92 9.02 24.42
N SER A 145 -23.19 8.91 24.03
CA SER A 145 -24.19 8.08 24.72
C SER A 145 -23.82 6.60 24.80
N ALA A 146 -22.91 6.14 23.93
CA ALA A 146 -22.37 4.77 23.92
C ALA A 146 -20.99 4.64 24.59
N ARG A 147 -20.24 5.75 24.78
CA ARG A 147 -18.91 5.77 25.42
C ARG A 147 -18.81 6.98 26.37
N PRO A 148 -19.08 6.79 27.68
CA PRO A 148 -19.26 7.89 28.64
C PRO A 148 -17.96 8.62 29.03
N LYS A 149 -16.80 8.14 28.59
CA LYS A 149 -15.54 8.89 28.55
C LYS A 149 -15.21 9.06 27.07
N GLY A 150 -15.16 10.30 26.57
CA GLY A 150 -14.64 10.54 25.21
C GLY A 150 -13.27 9.89 25.08
N MET A 151 -13.01 9.18 23.98
CA MET A 151 -11.66 8.62 23.76
C MET A 151 -10.70 9.79 23.55
N PRO A 152 -9.59 9.86 24.31
CA PRO A 152 -8.57 10.87 24.06
C PRO A 152 -8.04 10.70 22.64
N LEU A 153 -7.62 11.81 22.02
CA LEU A 153 -6.89 11.81 20.75
C LEU A 153 -5.70 10.85 20.86
N GLN A 154 -5.77 9.73 20.16
CA GLN A 154 -4.69 8.74 20.15
C GLN A 154 -3.59 9.25 19.22
N ILE A 155 -2.77 10.19 19.71
CA ILE A 155 -1.63 10.76 18.95
C ILE A 155 -0.75 9.64 18.34
N ARG A 156 -0.67 8.50 19.01
CA ARG A 156 -0.01 7.28 18.53
C ARG A 156 -0.51 6.83 17.16
N GLU A 157 -1.82 6.82 16.94
CA GLU A 157 -2.42 6.37 15.68
C GLU A 157 -1.94 7.22 14.49
N PHE A 158 -1.80 8.54 14.69
CA PHE A 158 -1.26 9.46 13.69
C PHE A 158 0.18 9.12 13.32
N TYR A 159 1.03 8.89 14.33
CA TYR A 159 2.42 8.52 14.11
C TYR A 159 2.54 7.16 13.41
N ILE A 160 1.72 6.18 13.81
CA ILE A 160 1.72 4.86 13.19
C ILE A 160 1.31 4.97 11.72
N TYR A 161 0.19 5.62 11.38
CA TYR A 161 -0.20 5.80 9.97
C TYR A 161 0.90 6.49 9.17
N LYS A 162 1.52 7.54 9.73
CA LYS A 162 2.55 8.26 9.01
C LYS A 162 3.83 7.44 8.84
N LEU A 163 4.19 6.63 9.82
CA LEU A 163 5.32 5.71 9.75
C LEU A 163 5.08 4.61 8.72
N LEU A 164 3.90 3.98 8.73
CA LEU A 164 3.54 2.93 7.77
C LEU A 164 3.57 3.47 6.32
N GLU A 165 3.09 4.70 6.10
CA GLU A 165 3.22 5.39 4.81
C GLU A 165 4.69 5.59 4.40
N LEU A 166 5.55 6.04 5.32
CA LEU A 166 6.96 6.34 5.02
C LEU A 166 7.80 5.10 4.70
N ILE A 167 7.37 3.93 5.15
CA ILE A 167 8.04 2.65 4.88
C ILE A 167 7.34 1.85 3.77
N ASP A 168 6.43 2.49 3.04
CA ASP A 168 5.67 1.92 1.93
C ASP A 168 4.87 0.65 2.31
N VAL A 169 4.47 0.50 3.57
CA VAL A 169 3.61 -0.62 4.03
C VAL A 169 2.22 -0.13 4.48
N GLY A 170 1.93 1.17 4.34
CA GLY A 170 0.66 1.77 4.73
C GLY A 170 0.12 2.73 3.67
N PRO A 171 -1.16 3.11 3.79
CA PRO A 171 -1.79 4.02 2.87
C PRO A 171 -1.24 5.44 3.04
N HIS A 172 -1.36 6.27 2.00
CA HIS A 172 -1.09 7.69 2.13
C HIS A 172 -2.04 8.32 3.14
N SER A 173 -1.49 8.96 4.17
CA SER A 173 -2.25 9.48 5.31
C SER A 173 -2.29 11.01 5.29
N GLN A 174 -3.49 11.57 5.47
CA GLN A 174 -3.74 13.00 5.64
C GLN A 174 -4.53 13.25 6.92
N PHE A 175 -4.12 14.27 7.66
CA PHE A 175 -4.75 14.63 8.92
C PHE A 175 -5.50 15.93 8.77
N ILE A 176 -6.82 15.88 8.94
CA ILE A 176 -7.71 17.03 8.74
C ILE A 176 -8.06 17.59 10.11
N LEU A 177 -7.51 18.77 10.38
CA LEU A 177 -7.83 19.57 11.55
C LEU A 177 -9.11 20.38 11.27
N PRO A 178 -10.10 20.36 12.18
CA PRO A 178 -11.32 21.13 11.99
C PRO A 178 -11.04 22.63 12.13
N ASN A 179 -11.42 23.42 11.12
CA ASN A 179 -11.26 24.89 11.15
C ASN A 179 -12.34 25.61 11.98
N LYS A 180 -13.35 24.90 12.48
CA LYS A 180 -14.41 25.42 13.35
C LYS A 180 -14.78 24.36 14.39
N CYS A 181 -14.78 24.74 15.66
CA CYS A 181 -15.34 23.93 16.74
C CYS A 181 -16.86 24.16 16.80
N ALA A 182 -17.66 23.12 16.62
CA ALA A 182 -19.09 23.17 16.90
C ALA A 182 -19.33 22.78 18.36
N GLY A 183 -19.39 23.77 19.26
CA GLY A 183 -19.56 23.53 20.70
C GLY A 183 -18.28 23.00 21.38
N SER A 184 -18.41 22.12 22.38
CA SER A 184 -17.30 21.54 23.15
C SER A 184 -16.58 20.36 22.47
N LYS A 185 -16.89 20.08 21.21
CA LYS A 185 -16.39 18.90 20.49
C LYS A 185 -15.49 19.33 19.33
N THR A 186 -14.19 19.12 19.48
CA THR A 186 -13.22 19.17 18.38
C THR A 186 -13.15 17.77 17.76
N SER A 187 -13.41 17.64 16.46
CA SER A 187 -13.29 16.36 15.74
C SER A 187 -12.09 16.41 14.79
N MET A 188 -11.09 15.56 14.99
CA MET A 188 -9.99 15.39 14.03
C MET A 188 -10.25 14.18 13.15
N TYR A 189 -9.96 14.29 11.86
CA TYR A 189 -10.13 13.18 10.92
C TYR A 189 -8.78 12.67 10.43
N ILE A 190 -8.63 11.35 10.36
CA ILE A 190 -7.55 10.68 9.64
C ILE A 190 -8.14 10.19 8.33
N ALA A 191 -7.69 10.73 7.21
CA ALA A 191 -8.06 10.28 5.88
C ALA A 191 -6.89 9.51 5.28
N THR A 192 -7.07 8.22 5.05
CA THR A 192 -6.10 7.37 4.37
C THR A 192 -6.55 7.11 2.95
N LYS A 193 -5.59 7.01 2.04
CA LYS A 193 -5.77 6.80 0.61
C LYS A 193 -4.81 5.71 0.13
N TRP A 194 -5.32 4.70 -0.57
CA TRP A 194 -4.50 3.70 -1.26
C TRP A 194 -5.12 3.30 -2.59
N ASN A 195 -4.35 2.64 -3.45
CA ASN A 195 -4.84 2.18 -4.75
C ASN A 195 -5.39 0.76 -4.63
N ASP A 196 -5.92 0.24 -5.73
CA ASP A 196 -6.43 -1.14 -5.82
C ASP A 196 -5.31 -2.20 -5.92
N ASP A 197 -4.10 -1.84 -5.50
CA ASP A 197 -2.95 -2.72 -5.32
C ASP A 197 -2.90 -3.34 -3.92
N PHE A 198 -3.71 -2.89 -2.96
CA PHE A 198 -3.88 -3.62 -1.71
C PHE A 198 -4.62 -4.94 -1.96
N VAL A 199 -3.99 -6.05 -1.57
CA VAL A 199 -4.64 -7.36 -1.52
C VAL A 199 -4.72 -7.76 -0.05
N SER A 200 -5.94 -7.90 0.45
CA SER A 200 -6.22 -8.34 1.81
C SER A 200 -5.84 -9.81 1.99
N ILE A 201 -5.39 -10.19 3.20
CA ILE A 201 -5.17 -11.60 3.56
C ILE A 201 -6.43 -12.45 3.32
N LYS A 202 -7.62 -11.86 3.47
CA LYS A 202 -8.89 -12.56 3.27
C LYS A 202 -9.16 -12.92 1.80
N GLU A 203 -8.64 -12.13 0.87
CA GLU A 203 -8.89 -12.28 -0.57
C GLU A 203 -7.83 -13.19 -1.25
N GLU A 204 -6.73 -13.52 -0.57
CA GLU A 204 -5.60 -14.28 -1.12
C GLU A 204 -5.53 -15.69 -0.53
N GLU A 205 -5.56 -16.72 -1.38
CA GLU A 205 -5.51 -18.12 -0.94
C GLU A 205 -4.16 -18.54 -0.34
N ASN A 206 -3.05 -17.90 -0.75
CA ASN A 206 -1.69 -18.26 -0.33
C ASN A 206 -0.81 -17.02 -0.08
N VAL A 207 -0.92 -16.43 1.10
CA VAL A 207 -0.01 -15.35 1.53
C VAL A 207 1.37 -15.92 1.85
N SER A 208 2.43 -15.26 1.35
CA SER A 208 3.82 -15.65 1.62
C SER A 208 4.16 -15.57 3.13
N VAL A 209 4.92 -16.55 3.63
CA VAL A 209 5.45 -16.55 5.01
C VAL A 209 6.23 -15.26 5.31
N GLU A 210 6.93 -14.72 4.32
CA GLU A 210 7.69 -13.47 4.43
C GLU A 210 6.79 -12.27 4.76
N VAL A 211 5.63 -12.16 4.12
CA VAL A 211 4.62 -11.11 4.37
C VAL A 211 4.04 -11.26 5.77
N LEU A 212 3.72 -12.49 6.19
CA LEU A 212 3.17 -12.76 7.53
C LEU A 212 4.15 -12.37 8.64
N VAL A 213 5.44 -12.68 8.47
CA VAL A 213 6.49 -12.29 9.42
C VAL A 213 6.64 -10.77 9.49
N GLN A 214 6.62 -10.06 8.36
CA GLN A 214 6.66 -8.60 8.33
C GLN A 214 5.48 -7.97 9.10
N LEU A 215 4.25 -8.45 8.85
CA LEU A 215 3.04 -7.96 9.53
C LEU A 215 3.09 -8.20 11.05
N LEU A 216 3.57 -9.37 11.48
CA LEU A 216 3.74 -9.70 12.90
C LEU A 216 4.74 -8.78 13.60
N LEU A 217 5.89 -8.55 12.98
CA LEU A 217 6.91 -7.66 13.53
C LEU A 217 6.39 -6.22 13.61
N LEU A 218 5.77 -5.71 12.54
CA LEU A 218 5.18 -4.38 12.53
C LEU A 218 4.12 -4.23 13.62
N ALA A 219 3.23 -5.21 13.78
CA ALA A 219 2.21 -5.18 14.82
C ALA A 219 2.82 -5.14 16.23
N ALA A 220 3.85 -5.95 16.49
CA ALA A 220 4.53 -5.98 17.78
C ALA A 220 5.29 -4.67 18.08
N PHE A 221 6.04 -4.13 17.12
CA PHE A 221 6.80 -2.89 17.31
C PHE A 221 5.92 -1.66 17.47
N LEU A 222 4.79 -1.65 16.77
CA LEU A 222 3.87 -0.52 16.76
C LEU A 222 2.75 -0.66 17.81
N PHE A 223 2.77 -1.75 18.59
CA PHE A 223 1.75 -2.09 19.58
C PHE A 223 0.33 -2.10 18.98
N ILE A 224 0.22 -2.61 17.75
CA ILE A 224 -1.06 -2.81 17.05
C ILE A 224 -1.63 -4.16 17.47
N ASN A 225 -2.80 -4.13 18.10
CA ASN A 225 -3.45 -5.34 18.60
C ASN A 225 -4.64 -5.79 17.75
N ASP A 226 -5.19 -4.91 16.89
CA ASP A 226 -6.30 -5.22 15.99
C ASP A 226 -5.84 -5.23 14.52
N LEU A 227 -5.02 -6.21 14.17
CA LEU A 227 -4.58 -6.45 12.79
C LEU A 227 -5.43 -7.57 12.18
N ASN A 228 -6.70 -7.29 11.88
CA ASN A 228 -7.59 -8.28 11.28
C ASN A 228 -7.31 -8.47 9.77
N GLN A 229 -7.86 -9.54 9.21
CA GLN A 229 -7.58 -9.95 7.82
C GLN A 229 -8.05 -8.93 6.78
N ASP A 230 -9.09 -8.14 7.06
CA ASP A 230 -9.58 -7.09 6.17
C ASP A 230 -8.67 -5.84 6.18
N ASN A 231 -7.89 -5.68 7.26
CA ASN A 231 -7.09 -4.48 7.53
C ASN A 231 -5.61 -4.62 7.14
N CYS A 232 -5.16 -5.84 6.81
CA CYS A 232 -3.78 -6.11 6.42
C CYS A 232 -3.66 -7.14 5.29
N GLY A 233 -2.47 -7.23 4.70
CA GLY A 233 -2.18 -8.06 3.53
C GLY A 233 -0.86 -7.69 2.89
N HIS A 234 -0.83 -7.58 1.56
CA HIS A 234 0.36 -7.17 0.82
C HIS A 234 0.03 -6.25 -0.35
N TRP A 235 1.04 -5.57 -0.89
CA TRP A 235 0.89 -4.87 -2.17
C TRP A 235 1.03 -5.83 -3.34
N LYS A 236 0.07 -5.77 -4.26
CA LYS A 236 -0.05 -6.63 -5.44
C LYS A 236 1.23 -6.58 -6.27
N GLY A 237 1.78 -7.77 -6.57
CA GLY A 237 3.01 -7.89 -7.36
C GLY A 237 4.30 -7.63 -6.57
N THR A 238 4.21 -7.44 -5.25
CA THR A 238 5.35 -7.30 -4.34
C THR A 238 5.34 -8.41 -3.28
N LYS A 239 6.38 -8.46 -2.45
CA LYS A 239 6.40 -9.27 -1.21
C LYS A 239 6.31 -8.39 0.04
N ASP A 240 5.84 -7.16 -0.14
CA ASP A 240 5.85 -6.16 0.92
C ASP A 240 4.51 -6.21 1.63
N ALA A 241 4.57 -6.24 2.96
CA ALA A 241 3.39 -6.16 3.81
C ALA A 241 2.60 -4.87 3.57
N ALA A 242 1.28 -4.94 3.76
CA ALA A 242 0.40 -3.80 3.69
C ALA A 242 -0.54 -3.78 4.91
N ILE A 243 -0.64 -2.64 5.60
CA ILE A 243 -1.52 -2.37 6.72
C ILE A 243 -2.34 -1.13 6.37
N VAL A 244 -3.61 -1.33 6.02
CA VAL A 244 -4.51 -0.24 5.60
C VAL A 244 -5.33 0.33 6.74
N ASP A 245 -5.53 -0.44 7.80
CA ASP A 245 -6.25 0.00 8.99
C ASP A 245 -5.78 -0.76 10.26
N PHE A 246 -6.05 -0.22 11.44
CA PHE A 246 -5.72 -0.82 12.74
C PHE A 246 -6.37 -0.06 13.91
N ASP A 247 -6.47 -0.68 15.10
CA ASP A 247 -6.76 0.02 16.36
C ASP A 247 -5.52 -0.06 17.28
N PRO A 248 -4.89 1.08 17.63
CA PRO A 248 -3.82 1.10 18.62
C PRO A 248 -4.42 0.83 20.01
N SER A 249 -3.84 -0.13 20.74
CA SER A 249 -4.40 -0.50 22.05
C SER A 249 -4.36 0.62 23.07
N THR A 250 -5.40 0.70 23.90
CA THR A 250 -5.50 1.65 25.01
C THR A 250 -4.80 1.20 26.29
N ASN A 251 -4.27 -0.03 26.36
CA ASN A 251 -3.80 -0.65 27.60
C ASN A 251 -2.29 -0.53 27.83
N GLU A 252 -1.75 0.69 27.79
CA GLU A 252 -0.34 0.96 28.12
C GLU A 252 -0.14 1.80 29.38
N VAL A 253 -0.79 1.42 30.49
CA VAL A 253 -0.50 2.08 31.78
C VAL A 253 -0.14 1.12 32.92
N GLU A 254 -0.40 -0.19 32.83
CA GLU A 254 -0.14 -1.08 33.98
C GLU A 254 1.23 -1.76 34.02
N ASN A 255 2.00 -1.82 32.92
CA ASN A 255 3.26 -2.60 32.92
C ASN A 255 4.53 -1.78 33.21
N LEU A 256 4.43 -0.47 33.42
CA LEU A 256 5.60 0.41 33.63
C LEU A 256 5.87 0.75 35.11
N LEU A 257 5.04 0.29 36.06
CA LEU A 257 5.14 0.67 37.49
C LEU A 257 4.82 -0.46 38.49
N VAL A 258 5.01 -1.74 38.13
CA VAL A 258 4.86 -2.84 39.10
C VAL A 258 6.23 -3.24 39.66
N SER A 259 6.36 -3.18 40.99
CA SER A 259 7.52 -3.68 41.73
C SER A 259 7.80 -5.14 41.38
N ARG A 260 9.07 -5.41 41.04
CA ARG A 260 9.56 -6.67 40.46
C ARG A 260 9.35 -7.87 41.41
N GLU A 261 8.53 -8.83 40.99
CA GLU A 261 8.78 -10.25 41.26
C GLU A 261 9.42 -10.86 40.00
N TYR A 262 10.45 -11.68 40.17
CA TYR A 262 11.14 -12.36 39.06
C TYR A 262 10.26 -13.48 38.50
N ASP A 263 9.21 -13.09 37.79
CA ASP A 263 8.41 -14.03 37.03
C ASP A 263 9.17 -14.42 35.74
N THR A 264 9.57 -15.70 35.68
CA THR A 264 10.26 -16.33 34.55
C THR A 264 9.29 -16.97 33.56
N ILE A 265 7.98 -16.84 33.77
CA ILE A 265 6.97 -17.35 32.84
C ILE A 265 7.08 -16.56 31.54
N ARG A 266 7.26 -17.31 30.45
CA ARG A 266 7.30 -16.78 29.10
C ARG A 266 5.91 -16.89 28.49
N GLU A 267 5.38 -15.78 28.00
CA GLU A 267 4.14 -15.76 27.22
C GLU A 267 4.35 -16.54 25.91
N GLU A 268 3.28 -17.09 25.36
CA GLU A 268 3.33 -17.61 24.01
C GLU A 268 3.52 -16.44 23.04
N ALA A 269 4.48 -16.57 22.11
CA ALA A 269 4.71 -15.52 21.12
C ALA A 269 3.40 -15.26 20.36
N PRO A 270 2.99 -14.00 20.15
CA PRO A 270 1.76 -13.70 19.43
C PRO A 270 1.82 -14.35 18.04
N ARG A 271 0.88 -15.27 17.80
CA ARG A 271 0.72 -15.97 16.51
C ARG A 271 -0.46 -15.35 15.78
N LEU A 272 -0.30 -15.06 14.49
CA LEU A 272 -1.45 -14.79 13.62
C LEU A 272 -2.28 -16.08 13.56
N SER A 273 -3.60 -15.98 13.77
CA SER A 273 -4.51 -17.11 13.59
C SER A 273 -4.62 -17.46 12.10
N VAL A 274 -3.89 -18.48 11.67
CA VAL A 274 -4.00 -19.05 10.32
C VAL A 274 -5.13 -20.07 10.35
N SER A 275 -6.21 -19.88 9.58
CA SER A 275 -7.30 -20.85 9.47
C SER A 275 -6.82 -22.16 8.82
N THR A 276 -6.96 -23.27 9.55
CA THR A 276 -6.51 -24.64 9.22
C THR A 276 -7.38 -25.40 8.22
N LEU A 277 -8.06 -24.73 7.27
CA LEU A 277 -9.11 -25.41 6.51
C LEU A 277 -8.69 -26.16 5.25
N ASN A 278 -7.48 -26.02 4.69
CA ASN A 278 -7.07 -26.86 3.56
C ASN A 278 -5.54 -26.91 3.34
N ALA A 279 -4.82 -27.63 4.20
CA ALA A 279 -3.53 -28.24 3.83
C ALA A 279 -3.20 -29.34 4.84
N GLY A 280 -2.86 -30.53 4.36
CA GLY A 280 -2.63 -31.69 5.21
C GLY A 280 -1.58 -31.43 6.30
N GLY A 281 -1.99 -31.62 7.56
CA GLY A 281 -1.13 -32.00 8.67
C GLY A 281 0.12 -31.16 8.90
N PHE A 282 0.01 -29.85 9.02
CA PHE A 282 0.97 -29.10 9.84
C PHE A 282 0.40 -29.00 11.24
N GLU A 283 1.02 -29.71 12.19
CA GLU A 283 0.68 -29.58 13.61
C GLU A 283 0.85 -28.12 14.03
N GLU A 284 -0.23 -27.54 14.56
CA GLU A 284 -0.43 -26.17 15.07
C GLU A 284 0.56 -25.74 16.18
N GLY A 285 1.64 -26.50 16.40
CA GLY A 285 2.64 -26.29 17.44
C GLY A 285 4.10 -26.24 16.96
N THR A 286 4.40 -26.32 15.66
CA THR A 286 5.77 -26.61 15.18
C THR A 286 6.58 -25.44 14.64
N LEU A 287 6.01 -24.24 14.49
CA LEU A 287 6.80 -23.08 14.07
C LEU A 287 7.70 -22.62 15.23
N PRO A 288 9.01 -22.48 15.02
CA PRO A 288 9.92 -22.00 16.06
C PRO A 288 9.55 -20.56 16.45
N PRO A 289 9.78 -20.17 17.71
CA PRO A 289 9.53 -18.82 18.17
C PRO A 289 10.31 -17.81 17.30
N PRO A 290 9.72 -16.64 16.96
CA PRO A 290 10.40 -15.66 16.12
C PRO A 290 11.68 -15.17 16.80
N LYS A 291 12.75 -15.04 16.02
CA LYS A 291 14.09 -14.74 16.52
C LYS A 291 14.46 -13.29 16.31
N ILE A 292 15.04 -12.67 17.33
CA ILE A 292 15.60 -11.31 17.28
C ILE A 292 17.06 -11.40 17.70
N ILE A 293 17.97 -10.88 16.88
CA ILE A 293 19.37 -10.76 17.26
C ILE A 293 19.56 -9.39 17.90
N VAL A 294 20.14 -9.37 19.09
CA VAL A 294 20.33 -8.15 19.88
C VAL A 294 21.83 -7.96 20.12
N ASP A 295 22.29 -6.73 19.95
CA ASP A 295 23.67 -6.37 20.27
C ASP A 295 23.93 -6.56 21.77
N MET A 296 25.06 -7.19 22.13
CA MET A 296 25.39 -7.46 23.54
C MET A 296 25.41 -6.21 24.42
N ARG A 297 25.69 -5.02 23.86
CA ARG A 297 25.70 -3.74 24.59
C ARG A 297 24.29 -3.34 25.04
N GLU A 298 23.26 -3.75 24.32
CA GLU A 298 21.86 -3.45 24.63
C GLU A 298 21.22 -4.41 25.64
N PHE A 299 21.87 -5.53 26.01
CA PHE A 299 21.33 -6.48 26.99
C PHE A 299 21.15 -5.91 28.40
N ASN A 300 21.80 -4.79 28.70
CA ASN A 300 21.59 -4.08 29.97
C ASN A 300 20.31 -3.22 29.97
N SER A 301 19.63 -3.08 28.84
CA SER A 301 18.34 -2.39 28.74
C SER A 301 17.16 -3.32 29.06
N GLU A 302 15.98 -2.73 29.26
CA GLU A 302 14.78 -3.51 29.59
C GLU A 302 14.17 -4.23 28.38
N LEU A 303 14.36 -3.70 27.17
CA LEU A 303 13.71 -4.17 25.95
C LEU A 303 14.02 -5.64 25.60
N PRO A 304 15.28 -6.13 25.66
CA PRO A 304 15.57 -7.55 25.41
C PRO A 304 14.85 -8.49 26.37
N THR A 305 14.71 -8.09 27.64
CA THR A 305 13.99 -8.88 28.65
C THR A 305 12.49 -8.93 28.35
N ILE A 306 11.91 -7.80 27.95
CA ILE A 306 10.49 -7.72 27.57
C ILE A 306 10.22 -8.59 26.34
N LEU A 307 11.06 -8.50 25.31
CA LEU A 307 10.95 -9.34 24.10
C LEU A 307 11.05 -10.83 24.45
N TYR A 308 12.00 -11.21 25.30
CA TYR A 308 12.12 -12.59 25.74
C TYR A 308 10.86 -13.08 26.45
N LYS A 309 10.32 -12.30 27.39
CA LYS A 309 9.07 -12.61 28.12
C LYS A 309 7.87 -12.72 27.20
N LYS A 310 7.83 -11.96 26.10
CA LYS A 310 6.79 -12.02 25.07
C LYS A 310 6.90 -13.19 24.10
N GLY A 311 7.76 -14.18 24.37
CA GLY A 311 7.85 -15.41 23.58
C GLY A 311 8.86 -15.37 22.42
N TYR A 312 9.59 -14.26 22.23
CA TYR A 312 10.60 -14.13 21.15
C TYR A 312 11.94 -14.75 21.53
N ASP A 313 12.58 -15.47 20.61
CA ASP A 313 13.91 -16.02 20.80
C ASP A 313 14.96 -14.90 20.66
N VAL A 314 15.49 -14.44 21.80
CA VAL A 314 16.43 -13.31 21.85
C VAL A 314 17.86 -13.86 21.83
N VAL A 315 18.59 -13.60 20.75
CA VAL A 315 19.95 -14.09 20.55
C VAL A 315 20.93 -12.94 20.74
N ALA A 316 21.82 -13.07 21.71
CA ALA A 316 22.90 -12.13 21.92
C ALA A 316 24.00 -12.30 20.87
N ALA A 317 24.37 -11.23 20.18
CA ALA A 317 25.51 -11.21 19.27
C ALA A 317 26.24 -9.86 19.35
N THR A 318 27.53 -9.83 18.99
CA THR A 318 28.22 -8.54 18.79
C THR A 318 27.92 -8.06 17.38
N LEU A 319 27.20 -6.96 17.24
CA LEU A 319 26.84 -6.39 15.95
C LEU A 319 27.78 -5.22 15.62
N GLU A 320 28.28 -5.21 14.38
CA GLU A 320 29.07 -4.07 13.89
C GLU A 320 28.17 -2.86 13.60
N VAL A 321 26.93 -3.10 13.19
CA VAL A 321 25.96 -2.09 12.74
C VAL A 321 24.56 -2.43 13.25
N GLY A 322 23.94 -1.48 13.96
CA GLY A 322 22.61 -1.60 14.55
C GLY A 322 22.61 -2.24 15.95
N ASP A 323 21.51 -2.03 16.66
CA ASP A 323 21.29 -2.52 18.02
C ASP A 323 20.44 -3.80 18.05
N TYR A 324 19.49 -3.92 17.13
CA TYR A 324 18.60 -5.07 16.99
C TYR A 324 18.46 -5.43 15.50
N VAL A 325 18.65 -6.71 15.15
CA VAL A 325 18.39 -7.23 13.81
C VAL A 325 17.13 -8.08 13.86
N LEU A 326 16.11 -7.62 13.13
CA LEU A 326 14.76 -8.19 13.14
C LEU A 326 14.60 -9.26 12.07
N SER A 327 15.29 -9.06 10.95
CA SER A 327 15.35 -9.96 9.81
C SER A 327 16.67 -9.72 9.08
N PRO A 328 17.07 -10.58 8.12
CA PRO A 328 18.29 -10.35 7.34
C PRO A 328 18.36 -9.00 6.63
N GLY A 329 17.20 -8.37 6.36
CA GLY A 329 17.12 -7.07 5.68
C GLY A 329 16.76 -5.88 6.58
N MET A 330 16.49 -6.10 7.88
CA MET A 330 15.93 -5.07 8.77
C MET A 330 16.71 -4.91 10.07
N THR A 331 17.09 -3.67 10.38
CA THR A 331 17.79 -3.32 11.62
C THR A 331 17.13 -2.17 12.35
N VAL A 332 17.23 -2.14 13.68
CA VAL A 332 16.81 -1.04 14.55
C VAL A 332 18.02 -0.51 15.32
N GLU A 333 18.18 0.80 15.34
CA GLU A 333 19.01 1.54 16.28
C GLU A 333 18.10 2.11 17.37
N ARG A 334 18.36 1.79 18.63
CA ARG A 334 17.59 2.31 19.77
C ARG A 334 18.28 3.53 20.33
N LYS A 335 17.51 4.60 20.57
CA LYS A 335 18.08 5.87 21.04
C LYS A 335 17.17 6.55 22.06
N ALA A 336 17.70 6.77 23.26
CA ALA A 336 17.04 7.63 24.24
C ALA A 336 16.99 9.09 23.73
N LEU A 337 15.96 9.84 24.11
CA LEU A 337 15.75 11.22 23.68
C LEU A 337 16.95 12.13 23.98
N ASP A 338 17.52 12.02 25.18
CA ASP A 338 18.68 12.82 25.58
C ASP A 338 19.92 12.49 24.73
N ASP A 339 20.13 11.21 24.44
CA ASP A 339 21.20 10.74 23.57
C ASP A 339 20.97 11.14 22.11
N LEU A 340 19.71 11.20 21.68
CA LEU A 340 19.34 11.65 20.35
C LEU A 340 19.77 13.10 20.15
N THR A 341 19.42 14.01 21.07
CA THR A 341 19.81 15.42 21.01
C THR A 341 21.32 15.59 20.86
N GLN A 342 22.11 14.90 21.68
CA GLN A 342 23.57 14.96 21.60
C GLN A 342 24.12 14.36 20.30
N SER A 343 23.50 13.28 19.81
CA SER A 343 23.93 12.64 18.55
C SER A 343 23.56 13.43 17.31
N LEU A 344 22.47 14.20 17.35
CA LEU A 344 22.11 15.13 16.29
C LEU A 344 23.10 16.29 16.25
N GLN A 345 23.44 16.88 17.41
CA GLN A 345 24.42 17.97 17.50
C GLN A 345 25.81 17.56 17.02
N SER A 346 26.25 16.34 17.35
CA SER A 346 27.55 15.80 16.91
C SER A 346 27.52 15.17 15.51
N GLY A 347 26.34 15.03 14.91
CA GLY A 347 26.11 14.32 13.66
C GLY A 347 26.34 12.80 13.72
N ARG A 348 26.54 12.24 14.93
CA ARG A 348 26.78 10.80 15.15
C ARG A 348 25.64 9.94 14.62
N VAL A 349 24.39 10.36 14.84
CA VAL A 349 23.21 9.58 14.41
C VAL A 349 23.16 9.42 12.90
N PHE A 350 23.54 10.45 12.12
CA PHE A 350 23.56 10.35 10.67
C PHE A 350 24.57 9.33 10.16
N LYS A 351 25.75 9.24 10.79
CA LYS A 351 26.76 8.22 10.45
C LYS A 351 26.26 6.81 10.79
N GLN A 352 25.59 6.65 11.93
CA GLN A 352 24.99 5.37 12.33
C GLN A 352 23.91 4.95 11.32
N THR A 353 22.99 5.86 10.96
CA THR A 353 21.96 5.62 9.95
C THR A 353 22.54 5.30 8.58
N GLU A 354 23.57 6.03 8.13
CA GLU A 354 24.24 5.75 6.86
C GLU A 354 24.87 4.34 6.86
N GLN A 355 25.51 3.94 7.95
CA GLN A 355 26.05 2.59 8.08
C GLN A 355 24.93 1.53 8.05
N MET A 356 23.82 1.76 8.74
CA MET A 356 22.68 0.84 8.69
C MET A 356 22.13 0.68 7.27
N LEU A 357 21.88 1.79 6.55
CA LEU A 357 21.33 1.77 5.19
C LEU A 357 22.26 1.12 4.15
N ARG A 358 23.56 1.02 4.44
CA ARG A 358 24.52 0.31 3.58
C ARG A 358 24.45 -1.21 3.72
N HIS A 359 24.01 -1.72 4.88
CA HIS A 359 24.05 -3.14 5.21
C HIS A 359 22.66 -3.79 5.22
N TYR A 360 21.61 -3.00 5.43
CA TYR A 360 20.23 -3.46 5.56
C TYR A 360 19.34 -2.75 4.54
N GLY A 361 18.37 -3.47 3.98
CA GLY A 361 17.35 -2.90 3.09
C GLY A 361 16.43 -1.92 3.80
N SER A 362 16.25 -2.08 5.12
CA SER A 362 15.46 -1.19 5.96
C SER A 362 16.16 -0.93 7.28
N ALA A 363 16.29 0.35 7.65
CA ALA A 363 16.92 0.79 8.89
C ALA A 363 15.96 1.69 9.68
N PHE A 364 15.75 1.36 10.95
CA PHE A 364 14.82 2.05 11.82
C PHE A 364 15.58 2.74 12.96
N LEU A 365 15.15 3.95 13.33
CA LEU A 365 15.60 4.64 14.54
C LEU A 365 14.46 4.64 15.54
N LEU A 366 14.57 3.80 16.57
CA LEU A 366 13.61 3.72 17.67
C LEU A 366 13.97 4.77 18.72
N ILE A 367 13.16 5.83 18.82
CA ILE A 367 13.37 6.91 19.78
C ILE A 367 12.52 6.65 21.02
N GLU A 368 13.17 6.57 22.18
CA GLU A 368 12.53 6.32 23.47
C GLU A 368 12.61 7.57 24.37
N SER A 369 11.51 7.91 25.03
CA SER A 369 11.42 9.03 25.99
C SER A 369 11.05 8.51 27.36
N ASN A 370 11.86 8.88 28.36
CA ASN A 370 11.65 8.55 29.77
C ASN A 370 10.56 9.43 30.40
N MET A 371 10.14 10.49 29.71
CA MET A 371 9.07 11.39 30.14
C MET A 371 7.77 11.02 29.46
N ARG A 372 6.68 10.94 30.25
CA ARG A 372 5.33 11.11 29.69
C ARG A 372 5.31 12.48 29.05
N PHE A 373 5.00 12.55 27.76
CA PHE A 373 4.68 13.82 27.12
C PHE A 373 3.42 14.37 27.80
N GLU A 374 3.59 15.16 28.87
CA GLU A 374 2.56 16.08 29.30
C GLU A 374 2.46 17.12 28.20
N LEU A 375 1.55 16.87 27.25
CA LEU A 375 1.17 17.84 26.25
C LEU A 375 0.57 19.05 26.96
N LYS A 376 1.42 19.99 27.37
CA LYS A 376 0.98 21.38 27.46
C LYS A 376 0.74 21.82 26.04
N ILE A 377 -0.54 21.84 25.67
CA ILE A 377 -1.01 22.60 24.51
C ILE A 377 -0.67 24.06 24.83
N VAL A 378 0.51 24.50 24.40
CA VAL A 378 0.80 25.91 24.31
C VAL A 378 0.01 26.38 23.10
N ASN A 379 -0.92 27.31 23.30
CA ASN A 379 -1.67 27.97 22.23
C ASN A 379 -0.74 28.85 21.38
N GLY A 380 0.20 28.24 20.67
CA GLY A 380 1.18 28.90 19.83
C GLY A 380 1.76 27.90 18.85
N GLY A 381 1.67 28.21 17.55
CA GLY A 381 2.16 27.39 16.45
C GLY A 381 3.68 27.14 16.46
N PRO A 382 4.20 26.52 15.38
CA PRO A 382 5.05 25.33 15.45
C PRO A 382 6.54 25.53 15.73
N PHE A 383 6.99 26.70 16.19
CA PHE A 383 8.41 26.92 16.48
C PHE A 383 8.62 27.93 17.59
N GLN A 384 8.66 27.50 18.85
CA GLN A 384 9.47 28.19 19.86
C GLN A 384 10.12 27.19 20.81
N VAL A 385 11.45 27.11 20.69
CA VAL A 385 12.39 26.62 21.70
C VAL A 385 12.50 27.68 22.79
N TYR A 386 12.39 27.27 24.05
CA TYR A 386 13.15 27.86 25.16
C TYR A 386 13.55 26.75 26.13
#